data_AF-A0A2W5TTG7-F1
#
_entry.id   AF-A0A2W5TTG7-F1
#
_cell.length_a   1.000
_cell.length_b   1.000
_cell.length_c   1.000
_cell.angle_alpha   90.00
_cell.angle_beta   90.00
_cell.angle_gamma   90.00
#
_symmetry.space_group_name_H-M   'P 1'
#
loop_
_entity.id
_entity.type
_entity.pdbx_description
1 polymer ?
#
loop_
_entity_poly.entity_id
_entity_poly.type
_entity_poly.pdbx_seq_one_letter_code
_entity_poly.pdbx_strand_id
1 'polypeptide(L)' 'MAIGAAVLSGCSPATVSHAPGAREVRVTGEAGSLGFDQGAQAKKIANAQCGPRGVRSSINDRYEAGTWVFVEGCA' A
#
# COMPACT_ATOMS: atom_id res chain seq x y z
N MET A 1 -28.36 29.34 7.49
CA MET A 1 -27.36 28.63 8.34
C MET A 1 -26.72 27.56 7.48
N ALA A 2 -25.50 27.80 6.99
CA ALA A 2 -24.77 26.82 6.19
C ALA A 2 -23.73 26.17 7.09
N ILE A 3 -23.89 24.87 7.33
CA ILE A 3 -22.99 24.10 8.19
C ILE A 3 -21.78 23.73 7.31
N GLY A 4 -20.67 24.43 7.51
CA GLY A 4 -19.41 24.12 6.85
C GLY A 4 -18.84 22.83 7.41
N ALA A 5 -18.75 21.80 6.58
CA ALA A 5 -18.03 20.58 6.91
C ALA A 5 -16.52 20.88 6.89
N ALA A 6 -15.94 21.06 8.08
CA ALA A 6 -14.51 21.00 8.27
C ALA A 6 -14.06 19.56 8.01
N VAL A 7 -13.49 19.29 6.83
CA VAL A 7 -12.74 18.06 6.60
C VAL A 7 -11.49 18.12 7.46
N LEU A 8 -11.48 17.32 8.52
CA LEU A 8 -10.29 16.99 9.28
C LEU A 8 -9.25 16.48 8.27
N SER A 9 -8.14 17.21 8.15
CA SER A 9 -6.95 16.79 7.41
C SER A 9 -6.34 15.59 8.16
N GLY A 10 -6.94 14.42 7.94
CA GLY A 10 -6.52 13.17 8.54
C GLY A 10 -5.19 12.73 7.94
N CYS A 11 -4.32 12.21 8.80
CA CYS A 11 -3.17 11.39 8.41
C CYS A 11 -3.63 10.43 7.30
N SER A 12 -3.20 10.66 6.06
CA SER A 12 -3.67 9.87 4.92
C SER A 12 -3.07 8.48 5.04
N PRO A 13 -3.88 7.43 5.28
CA PRO A 13 -3.35 6.10 5.46
C PRO A 13 -2.71 5.63 4.16
N ALA A 14 -1.58 4.93 4.27
CA ALA A 14 -0.92 4.30 3.14
C ALA A 14 -1.95 3.48 2.38
N THR A 15 -2.11 3.78 1.10
CA THR A 15 -3.15 3.14 0.30
C THR A 15 -2.58 1.86 -0.28
N VAL A 16 -3.27 0.77 0.02
CA VAL A 16 -3.01 -0.50 -0.66
C VAL A 16 -4.22 -0.78 -1.53
N SER A 17 -3.97 -1.02 -2.81
CA SER A 17 -4.99 -1.40 -3.77
C SER A 17 -4.79 -2.86 -4.16
N HIS A 18 -5.84 -3.65 -3.98
CA HIS A 18 -6.01 -4.96 -4.57
C HIS A 18 -7.18 -4.88 -5.54
N ALA A 19 -6.97 -5.17 -6.81
CA ALA A 19 -8.09 -5.37 -7.72
C ALA A 19 -8.83 -6.67 -7.33
N PRO A 20 -10.18 -6.70 -7.36
CA PRO A 20 -10.92 -7.92 -7.07
C PRO A 20 -10.56 -9.00 -8.11
N GLY A 21 -9.95 -10.09 -7.63
CA GLY A 21 -9.40 -11.19 -8.47
C GLY A 21 -7.89 -11.11 -8.72
N ALA A 22 -7.23 -10.01 -8.37
CA ALA A 22 -5.79 -9.91 -8.41
C ALA A 22 -5.17 -10.52 -7.14
N ARG A 23 -4.15 -11.36 -7.33
CA ARG A 23 -3.24 -11.78 -6.26
C ARG A 23 -2.24 -10.69 -5.89
N GLU A 24 -2.10 -9.63 -6.68
CA GLU A 24 -1.05 -8.64 -6.43
C GLU A 24 -1.44 -7.58 -5.38
N VAL A 25 -0.53 -7.30 -4.44
CA VAL A 25 -0.66 -6.20 -3.48
C VAL A 25 0.08 -4.99 -4.04
N ARG A 26 -0.62 -3.90 -4.36
CA ARG A 26 0.00 -2.64 -4.74
C ARG A 26 0.01 -1.69 -3.55
N VAL A 27 1.19 -1.20 -3.18
CA VAL A 27 1.40 -0.35 -2.00
C VAL A 27 1.93 1.01 -2.41
N THR A 28 1.20 2.06 -2.04
CA THR A 28 1.69 3.43 -2.06
C THR A 28 1.87 3.95 -0.64
N GLY A 29 2.72 4.97 -0.50
CA GLY A 29 3.06 5.56 0.80
C GLY A 29 1.95 6.48 1.31
N GLU A 30 2.00 6.82 2.60
CA GLU A 30 1.05 7.75 3.23
C GLU A 30 1.05 9.14 2.58
N ALA A 31 2.21 9.56 2.04
CA ALA A 31 2.38 10.81 1.30
C ALA A 31 2.17 10.68 -0.22
N GLY A 32 1.61 9.55 -0.69
CA GLY A 32 1.22 9.32 -2.09
C GLY A 32 2.16 8.41 -2.90
N SER A 33 3.49 8.54 -2.76
CA SER A 33 4.46 7.70 -3.49
C SER A 33 5.57 7.20 -2.56
N LEU A 34 5.92 5.92 -2.68
CA LEU A 34 7.12 5.36 -2.06
C LEU A 34 8.31 5.54 -2.99
N GLY A 35 9.51 5.64 -2.42
CA GLY A 35 10.75 5.54 -3.18
C GLY A 35 11.09 4.11 -3.56
N PHE A 36 11.94 3.95 -4.58
CA PHE A 36 12.56 2.66 -4.91
C PHE A 36 13.44 2.14 -3.75
N ASP A 37 14.01 3.02 -2.95
CA ASP A 37 14.76 2.68 -1.74
C ASP A 37 13.85 2.24 -0.56
N GLN A 38 12.54 2.49 -0.66
CA GLN A 38 11.58 2.31 0.43
C GLN A 38 10.87 0.93 0.42
N GLY A 39 11.44 -0.08 -0.25
CA GLY A 39 10.84 -1.42 -0.33
C GLY A 39 10.59 -2.09 1.03
N ALA A 40 11.45 -1.85 2.01
CA ALA A 40 11.24 -2.35 3.38
C ALA A 40 10.00 -1.72 4.04
N GLN A 41 9.75 -0.43 3.81
CA GLN A 41 8.55 0.25 4.29
C GLN A 41 7.30 -0.24 3.55
N ALA A 42 7.40 -0.41 2.23
CA ALA A 42 6.33 -1.00 1.44
C ALA A 42 5.90 -2.38 1.98
N LYS A 43 6.88 -3.24 2.29
CA LYS A 43 6.63 -4.58 2.82
C LYS A 43 5.96 -4.54 4.19
N LYS A 44 6.34 -3.60 5.06
CA LYS A 44 5.68 -3.40 6.36
C LYS A 44 4.21 -3.00 6.19
N ILE A 45 3.93 -2.07 5.29
CA ILE A 45 2.56 -1.64 4.98
C ILE A 45 1.75 -2.81 4.41
N ALA A 46 2.32 -3.57 3.46
CA ALA A 46 1.70 -4.76 2.89
C ALA A 46 1.41 -5.82 3.96
N ASN A 47 2.36 -6.08 4.86
CA ASN A 47 2.18 -7.03 5.97
C ASN A 47 1.04 -6.61 6.90
N ALA A 48 0.97 -5.32 7.26
CA ALA A 48 -0.09 -4.81 8.12
C ALA A 48 -1.48 -5.03 7.48
N GLN A 49 -1.58 -4.92 6.16
CA GLN A 49 -2.80 -5.19 5.42
C GLN A 49 -3.12 -6.68 5.26
N CYS A 50 -2.11 -7.51 4.99
CA CYS A 50 -2.27 -8.95 4.84
C CYS A 50 -2.48 -9.69 6.18
N GLY A 51 -2.38 -8.99 7.31
CA GLY A 51 -2.62 -9.52 8.63
C GLY A 51 -1.55 -10.54 9.07
N PRO A 52 -1.89 -11.53 9.91
CA PRO A 52 -0.90 -12.37 10.59
C PRO A 52 -0.05 -13.24 9.66
N ARG A 53 -0.50 -13.48 8.42
CA ARG A 53 0.27 -14.22 7.41
C ARG A 53 1.26 -13.33 6.65
N GLY A 54 1.03 -12.03 6.61
CA GLY A 54 1.88 -11.07 5.92
C GLY A 54 1.80 -11.16 4.40
N VAL A 55 2.57 -10.32 3.72
CA VAL A 55 2.72 -10.35 2.26
C VAL A 55 3.74 -11.39 1.86
N ARG A 56 3.44 -12.13 0.80
CA ARG A 56 4.33 -13.07 0.13
C ARG A 56 5.27 -12.29 -0.78
N SER A 57 6.51 -12.11 -0.33
CA SER A 57 7.54 -11.50 -1.19
C SER A 57 8.11 -12.49 -2.19
N SER A 58 8.39 -12.03 -3.40
CA SER A 58 8.93 -12.82 -4.52
C SER A 58 9.99 -12.04 -5.29
N ILE A 59 10.80 -12.73 -6.09
CA ILE A 59 11.76 -12.09 -7.01
C ILE A 59 11.08 -11.24 -8.08
N ASN A 60 9.80 -11.47 -8.32
CA ASN A 60 8.98 -10.72 -9.27
C ASN A 60 8.36 -9.44 -8.67
N ASP A 61 8.58 -9.19 -7.37
CA ASP A 61 8.15 -7.94 -6.73
C ASP A 61 8.92 -6.78 -7.34
N ARG A 62 8.21 -5.69 -7.61
CA ARG A 62 8.79 -4.57 -8.37
C ARG A 62 8.23 -3.24 -7.93
N TYR A 63 8.98 -2.21 -8.25
CA TYR A 63 8.57 -0.84 -8.06
C TYR A 63 8.08 -0.25 -9.40
N GLU A 64 6.87 0.30 -9.40
CA GLU A 64 6.24 0.97 -10.54
C GLU A 64 5.85 2.40 -10.13
N ALA A 65 6.57 3.40 -10.65
CA ALA A 65 6.18 4.81 -10.62
C ALA A 65 5.58 5.31 -9.28
N GLY A 66 6.26 5.05 -8.16
CA GLY A 66 5.79 5.46 -6.81
C GLY A 66 5.07 4.37 -6.04
N THR A 67 4.90 3.18 -6.63
CA THR A 67 4.14 2.07 -6.08
C THR A 67 5.00 0.82 -5.99
N TRP A 68 4.94 0.13 -4.86
CA TRP A 68 5.51 -1.21 -4.73
C TRP A 68 4.46 -2.26 -5.04
N VAL A 69 4.77 -3.18 -5.93
CA VAL A 69 3.88 -4.23 -6.41
C VAL A 69 4.42 -5.58 -5.93
N PHE A 70 3.69 -6.22 -5.02
CA PHE A 70 3.95 -7.58 -4.54
C PHE A 70 3.05 -8.54 -5.30
N VAL A 71 3.60 -9.25 -6.29
CA VAL A 71 2.78 -9.99 -7.27
C VAL A 71 2.11 -11.24 -6.71
N GLU A 72 2.70 -11.83 -5.67
CA GLU A 72 2.22 -13.06 -5.06
C GLU A 72 1.07 -12.85 -4.07
N GLY A 73 0.94 -11.63 -3.53
CA GLY A 73 -0.15 -11.28 -2.64
C GLY A 73 0.09 -11.49 -1.17
N CYS A 74 -1.00 -11.56 -0.41
CA CYS A 74 -0.98 -12.02 0.97
C CYS A 74 -0.70 -13.53 1.04
N ALA A 75 0.10 -13.94 2.02
CA ALA A 75 0.46 -15.35 2.27
C ALA A 75 -0.66 -16.13 2.99
#